data_AF-X1MX68-F1
#
_entry.id   AF-X1MX68-F1
#
_cell.length_a   1.000
_cell.length_b   1.000
_cell.length_c   1.000
_cell.angle_alpha   90.00
_cell.angle_beta   90.00
_cell.angle_gamma   90.00
#
_symmetry.space_group_name_H-M   'P 1'
#
loop_
_entity.id
_entity.type
_entity.pdbx_description
1 polymer ?
#
loop_
_entity_poly.entity_id
_entity_poly.type
_entity_poly.pdbx_seq_one_letter_code
_entity_poly.pdbx_strand_id
1 'polypeptide(L)' 'MKNIILDSWAIIAWLQGESQGKKVRDLINWVSGDTDLEEKIKNLIGQSEIEKIRLFVNIINLGEVFYILGLQK' A
#
# COMPACT_ATOMS: atom_id res chain seq x y z
N MET A 1 13.38 -2.58 10.26
CA MET A 1 12.11 -1.87 9.99
C MET A 1 12.19 -1.12 8.66
N LYS A 2 11.18 -1.23 7.80
CA LYS A 2 11.14 -0.57 6.48
C LYS A 2 9.96 0.41 6.41
N ASN A 3 10.22 1.64 5.97
CA ASN A 3 9.19 2.64 5.73
C ASN A 3 8.80 2.60 4.25
N ILE A 4 7.49 2.55 3.96
CA ILE A 4 6.94 2.63 2.62
C ILE A 4 5.97 3.79 2.57
N ILE A 5 6.14 4.67 1.58
CA ILE A 5 5.21 5.76 1.31
C ILE A 5 4.35 5.33 0.13
N LEU A 6 3.03 5.31 0.32
CA LEU A 6 2.07 5.05 -0.74
C LEU A 6 1.81 6.35 -1.52
N ASP A 7 1.95 6.29 -2.84
CA ASP A 7 1.50 7.36 -3.71
C ASP A 7 -0.02 7.30 -3.93
N SER A 8 -0.55 8.36 -4.53
CA SER A 8 -1.97 8.52 -4.84
C SER A 8 -2.48 7.40 -5.76
N TRP A 9 -1.69 7.00 -6.77
CA TRP A 9 -2.06 5.93 -7.71
C TRP A 9 -2.15 4.55 -7.05
N ALA A 10 -1.22 4.20 -6.16
CA ALA A 10 -1.27 2.95 -5.41
C ALA A 10 -2.54 2.86 -4.56
N ILE A 11 -2.92 3.97 -3.92
CA ILE A 11 -4.14 4.06 -3.12
C ILE A 11 -5.38 3.96 -4.03
N ILE A 12 -5.42 4.69 -5.14
CA ILE A 12 -6.55 4.67 -6.09
C ILE A 12 -6.75 3.27 -6.67
N ALA A 13 -5.69 2.62 -7.14
CA ALA A 13 -5.74 1.26 -7.68
C ALA A 13 -6.30 0.26 -6.65
N TRP A 14 -5.96 0.45 -5.36
CA TRP A 14 -6.55 -0.35 -4.29
C TRP A 14 -8.04 -0.06 -4.07
N LEU A 15 -8.41 1.23 -3.97
CA LEU A 15 -9.80 1.64 -3.73
C LEU A 15 -10.75 1.27 -4.88
N GLN A 16 -10.26 1.27 -6.12
CA GLN A 16 -11.04 0.90 -7.31
C GLN A 16 -11.06 -0.61 -7.58
N GLY A 17 -10.38 -1.42 -6.75
CA GLY A 17 -10.36 -2.88 -6.91
C GLY A 17 -9.52 -3.37 -8.09
N GLU A 18 -8.59 -2.55 -8.59
CA GLU A 18 -7.71 -2.93 -9.68
C GLU A 18 -6.76 -4.07 -9.28
N SER A 19 -6.28 -4.82 -10.28
CA SER A 19 -5.41 -5.97 -10.05
C SER A 19 -4.09 -5.60 -9.34
N GLN A 20 -3.59 -4.40 -9.64
CA GLN A 20 -2.36 -3.82 -9.11
C GLN A 20 -2.53 -3.42 -7.63
N GLY A 21 -3.73 -3.00 -7.23
CA GLY A 21 -4.08 -2.63 -5.85
C GLY A 21 -4.03 -3.79 -4.85
N LYS A 22 -4.00 -5.05 -5.34
CA LYS A 22 -3.79 -6.23 -4.48
C LYS A 22 -2.51 -6.13 -3.65
N LYS A 23 -1.43 -5.55 -4.19
CA LYS A 23 -0.17 -5.37 -3.47
C LYS A 23 -0.33 -4.45 -2.25
N VAL A 24 -1.09 -3.37 -2.41
CA VAL A 24 -1.38 -2.42 -1.31
C VAL A 24 -2.24 -3.06 -0.25
N ARG A 25 -3.27 -3.80 -0.64
CA ARG A 25 -4.08 -4.60 0.29
C ARG A 25 -3.23 -5.58 1.09
N ASP A 26 -2.36 -6.33 0.42
CA ASP A 26 -1.53 -7.33 1.07
C ASP A 26 -0.51 -6.67 2.03
N LEU A 27 0.03 -5.50 1.66
CA LEU A 27 0.84 -4.68 2.56
C LEU A 27 0.04 -4.28 3.81
N ILE A 28 -1.17 -3.72 3.65
CA ILE A 28 -2.06 -3.30 4.75
C ILE A 28 -2.37 -4.48 5.69
N ASN A 29 -2.72 -5.63 5.12
CA ASN A 29 -2.99 -6.84 5.90
C ASN A 29 -1.78 -7.28 6.71
N TRP A 30 -0.58 -7.28 6.12
CA TRP A 30 0.63 -7.65 6.86
C TRP A 30 0.91 -6.69 8.03
N VAL A 31 0.81 -5.37 7.82
CA VAL A 31 0.99 -4.41 8.94
C VAL A 31 -0.09 -4.53 10.01
N SER A 32 -1.26 -5.06 9.64
CA SER A 32 -2.39 -5.30 10.55
C SER A 32 -2.26 -6.62 11.33
N GLY A 33 -1.21 -7.42 11.07
CA GLY A 33 -0.89 -8.65 11.81
C GLY A 33 -1.11 -9.96 11.05
N ASP A 34 -1.47 -9.90 9.76
CA ASP A 34 -1.60 -11.10 8.92
C ASP A 34 -0.22 -11.61 8.47
N THR A 35 0.31 -12.61 9.19
CA THR A 35 1.65 -13.15 8.96
C THR A 35 1.76 -14.04 7.72
N ASP A 36 0.64 -14.51 7.17
CA ASP A 36 0.65 -15.43 6.00
C ASP A 36 1.18 -14.74 4.73
N LEU A 37 1.25 -13.40 4.75
CA LEU A 37 1.70 -12.57 3.65
C LEU A 37 3.18 -12.18 3.73
N GLU A 38 3.87 -12.54 4.81
CA GLU A 38 5.24 -12.07 5.08
C GLU A 38 6.23 -12.40 3.96
N GLU A 39 6.30 -13.67 3.53
CA GLU A 39 7.22 -14.11 2.48
C GLU A 39 6.92 -13.41 1.14
N LYS A 40 5.62 -13.30 0.81
CA LYS A 40 5.16 -12.61 -0.41
C LYS A 40 5.58 -11.14 -0.42
N ILE A 41 5.43 -10.45 0.70
CA ILE A 41 5.80 -9.04 0.82
C ILE A 41 7.32 -8.85 0.83
N LYS A 42 8.08 -9.71 1.50
CA LYS A 42 9.56 -9.69 1.46
C LYS A 42 10.09 -9.86 0.04
N ASN A 43 9.50 -10.78 -0.72
CA ASN A 43 9.82 -11.00 -2.14
C ASN A 43 9.44 -9.78 -2.99
N LEU A 44 8.28 -9.17 -2.75
CA LEU A 44 7.85 -7.96 -3.47
C LEU A 44 8.82 -6.78 -3.28
N ILE A 45 9.38 -6.63 -2.07
CA ILE A 45 10.28 -5.52 -1.73
C ILE A 45 11.74 -5.84 -2.08
N GLY A 46 12.05 -7.11 -2.35
CA GLY A 46 13.40 -7.57 -2.63
C GLY A 46 14.32 -7.50 -1.41
N GLN A 47 13.78 -7.62 -0.19
CA GLN A 47 14.53 -7.54 1.06
C GLN A 47 14.04 -8.62 2.04
N SER A 48 14.80 -9.70 2.15
CA SER A 48 14.49 -10.88 2.98
C SER A 48 14.56 -10.62 4.50
N GLU A 49 15.39 -9.67 4.92
CA GLU A 49 15.64 -9.37 6.34
C GLU A 49 14.64 -8.35 6.94
N ILE A 50 13.59 -7.95 6.20
CA ILE A 50 12.59 -7.03 6.76
C ILE A 50 11.73 -7.75 7.79
N GLU A 51 11.92 -7.42 9.07
CA GLU A 51 11.06 -7.91 10.16
C GLU A 51 9.72 -7.16 10.28
N LYS A 52 9.68 -5.89 9.84
CA LYS A 52 8.51 -5.03 10.01
C LYS A 52 8.44 -3.91 8.99
N ILE A 53 7.23 -3.62 8.51
CA ILE A 53 6.92 -2.44 7.68
C ILE A 53 6.16 -1.39 8.48
N ARG A 54 6.31 -0.13 8.08
CA ARG A 54 5.40 0.97 8.40
C ARG A 54 4.95 1.66 7.11
N LEU A 55 3.64 1.79 6.94
CA LEU A 55 3.04 2.48 5.79
C LEU A 55 2.79 3.94 6.14
N PHE A 56 3.03 4.81 5.17
CA PHE A 56 2.77 6.23 5.25
C PHE A 56 2.04 6.70 4.01
N VAL A 57 1.23 7.74 4.16
CA VAL A 57 0.72 8.57 3.07
C VAL A 57 1.04 10.01 3.44
N ASN A 58 1.56 10.79 2.49
CA ASN A 58 1.75 12.21 2.71
C ASN A 58 0.44 12.97 2.40
N ILE A 59 0.30 14.19 2.93
CA ILE A 59 -0.93 14.98 2.77
C ILE A 59 -1.22 15.35 1.31
N ILE A 60 -0.17 15.48 0.47
CA ILE A 60 -0.30 15.82 -0.95
C ILE A 60 -0.93 14.64 -1.70
N ASN A 61 -0.37 13.42 -1.55
CA ASN A 61 -0.89 12.19 -2.13
C ASN A 61 -2.32 11.93 -1.66
N LEU A 62 -2.61 12.17 -0.37
CA LEU A 62 -3.97 12.03 0.16
C LEU A 62 -4.94 13.03 -0.48
N GLY A 63 -4.52 14.29 -0.65
CA GLY A 63 -5.29 15.31 -1.36
C GLY A 63 -5.57 14.94 -2.81
N GLU A 64 -4.58 14.39 -3.53
CA GLU A 64 -4.74 13.90 -4.90
C GLU A 64 -5.75 12.75 -5.00
N VAL A 65 -5.74 11.80 -4.04
CA VAL A 65 -6.75 10.73 -3.97
C VAL A 65 -8.15 11.32 -3.86
N PHE A 66 -8.36 12.27 -2.94
CA PHE A 66 -9.67 12.92 -2.79
C PHE A 66 -10.08 13.72 -4.03
N TYR A 67 -9.15 14.44 -4.64
CA TYR A 67 -9.40 15.21 -5.87
C TYR A 67 -9.84 14.29 -7.02
N ILE A 68 -9.08 13.22 -7.28
CA ILE A 68 -9.35 12.29 -8.40
C ILE A 68 -10.68 11.56 -8.17
N LEU A 69 -10.92 11.01 -6.98
CA LEU A 69 -12.19 10.32 -6.68
C LEU A 69 -13.38 11.29 -6.66
N GLY A 70 -13.17 12.53 -6.27
CA GLY A 70 -14.20 13.58 -6.28
C GLY A 70 -14.63 13.97 -7.70
N LEU A 71 -13.73 13.88 -8.69
CA LEU A 71 -14.04 14.14 -10.11
C LEU A 71 -14.88 13.03 -10.75
N GLN A 72 -14.92 11.83 -10.17
CA GLN A 72 -15.65 10.67 -10.72
C GLN A 72 -17.13 10.62 -10.29
N LYS A 73 -17.67 11.75 -9.78
CA LYS A 73 -19.08 11.89 -9.37
C LYS A 73 -19.98 12.40 -10.49
#